data_AF-S4X3I0-F1
#
_entry.id   AF-S4X3I0-F1
#
_cell.length_a   1.000
_cell.length_b   1.000
_cell.length_c   1.000
_cell.angle_alpha   90.00
_cell.angle_beta   90.00
_cell.angle_gamma   90.00
#
_symmetry.space_group_name_H-M   'P 1'
#
loop_
_entity.id
_entity.type
_entity.pdbx_description
1 polymer ?
#
loop_
_entity_poly.entity_id
_entity_poly.type
_entity_poly.pdbx_seq_one_letter_code
_entity_poly.pdbx_strand_id
1 'polypeptide(L)'
;PTVNVLQNRLAGLEGGVAACAVASGSAAVVVTIMALAGVGDNFVSSFHVHAGTFHQFESLAKQMGIECRFVKSRDPADFAAAIDDKTKFVWLETISNPGNVILD
;
A
#
# COMPACT_ATOMS: atom_id res chain seq x y z
N PRO A 1 23.26 8.85 -10.40
CA PRO A 1 24.19 8.00 -9.59
C PRO A 1 23.85 7.96 -8.10
N THR A 2 23.68 9.11 -7.43
CA THR A 2 23.41 9.18 -5.97
C THR A 2 22.15 8.44 -5.54
N VAL A 3 21.04 8.58 -6.28
CA VAL A 3 19.77 7.90 -6.00
C VAL A 3 19.91 6.38 -6.09
N ASN A 4 20.70 5.88 -7.04
CA ASN A 4 20.96 4.44 -7.21
C ASN A 4 21.69 3.86 -5.97
N VAL A 5 22.64 4.60 -5.38
CA VAL A 5 23.30 4.16 -4.13
C VAL A 5 22.30 4.03 -2.98
N LEU A 6 21.36 4.97 -2.84
CA LEU A 6 20.28 4.87 -1.85
C LEU A 6 19.40 3.63 -2.10
N GLN A 7 18.96 3.45 -3.34
CA GLN A 7 18.11 2.32 -3.73
C GLN A 7 18.78 0.97 -3.43
N ASN A 8 20.06 0.79 -3.77
CA ASN A 8 20.79 -0.45 -3.50
C ASN A 8 20.95 -0.71 -2.00
N ARG A 9 21.17 0.33 -1.19
CA ARG A 9 21.26 0.19 0.27
C ARG A 9 19.93 -0.18 0.91
N LEU A 10 18.83 0.47 0.49
CA LEU A 10 17.50 0.13 0.99
C LEU A 10 17.12 -1.31 0.62
N ALA A 11 17.35 -1.72 -0.64
CA ALA A 11 17.11 -3.09 -1.07
C ALA A 11 17.90 -4.10 -0.22
N GLY A 12 19.19 -3.82 0.04
CA GLY A 12 20.02 -4.67 0.89
C GLY A 12 19.57 -4.74 2.36
N LEU A 13 19.03 -3.65 2.93
CA LEU A 13 18.52 -3.64 4.30
C LEU A 13 17.22 -4.43 4.46
N GLU A 14 16.32 -4.30 3.49
CA GLU A 14 15.02 -5.00 3.49
C GLU A 14 15.11 -6.43 2.94
N GLY A 15 16.29 -6.86 2.47
CA GLY A 15 16.47 -8.15 1.79
C GLY A 15 15.75 -8.25 0.43
N GLY A 16 15.35 -7.11 -0.15
CA GLY A 16 14.67 -7.03 -1.43
C GLY A 16 15.61 -7.07 -2.63
N VAL A 17 15.09 -7.42 -3.81
CA VAL A 17 15.87 -7.50 -5.06
C VAL A 17 16.25 -6.13 -5.63
N ALA A 18 15.43 -5.10 -5.36
CA ALA A 18 15.62 -3.72 -5.81
C ALA A 18 14.75 -2.77 -4.97
N ALA A 19 15.05 -1.47 -5.02
CA ALA A 19 14.19 -0.43 -4.46
C ALA A 19 13.99 0.69 -5.48
N CYS A 20 12.89 1.44 -5.36
CA CYS A 20 12.59 2.61 -6.18
C CYS A 20 12.47 3.84 -5.25
N ALA A 21 13.36 4.81 -5.42
CA ALA A 21 13.29 6.06 -4.67
C ALA A 21 12.51 7.11 -5.47
N VAL A 22 11.58 7.77 -4.81
CA VAL A 22 10.68 8.78 -5.40
C VAL A 22 10.66 10.05 -4.55
N ALA A 23 9.90 11.06 -4.97
CA ALA A 23 9.91 12.38 -4.36
C ALA A 23 9.42 12.43 -2.90
N SER A 24 8.56 11.48 -2.48
CA SER A 24 8.01 11.43 -1.12
C SER A 24 7.41 10.06 -0.79
N GLY A 25 7.07 9.82 0.49
CA GLY A 25 6.32 8.63 0.90
C GLY A 25 4.95 8.55 0.21
N SER A 26 4.22 9.68 0.10
CA SER A 26 2.95 9.72 -0.65
C SER A 26 3.14 9.37 -2.13
N ALA A 27 4.22 9.83 -2.77
CA ALA A 27 4.52 9.44 -4.14
C ALA A 27 4.80 7.93 -4.25
N ALA A 28 5.44 7.33 -3.24
CA ALA A 28 5.73 5.89 -3.22
C ALA A 28 4.44 5.07 -3.17
N VAL A 29 3.47 5.48 -2.33
CA VAL A 29 2.14 4.87 -2.25
C VAL A 29 1.43 4.91 -3.61
N VAL A 30 1.32 6.09 -4.23
CA VAL A 30 0.63 6.25 -5.52
C VAL A 30 1.32 5.46 -6.64
N VAL A 31 2.65 5.53 -6.75
CA VAL A 31 3.41 4.78 -7.76
C VAL A 31 3.21 3.27 -7.58
N THR A 32 3.10 2.79 -6.34
CA THR A 32 2.83 1.37 -6.06
C THR A 32 1.44 0.97 -6.55
N ILE A 33 0.41 1.77 -6.28
CA ILE A 33 -0.95 1.51 -6.79
C ILE A 33 -0.93 1.45 -8.33
N MET A 34 -0.35 2.47 -8.98
CA MET A 34 -0.30 2.55 -10.44
C MET A 34 0.53 1.44 -11.09
N ALA A 35 1.51 0.89 -10.39
CA ALA A 35 2.32 -0.22 -10.88
C ALA A 35 1.61 -1.57 -10.81
N LEU A 36 0.66 -1.73 -9.87
CA LEU A 36 0.04 -3.03 -9.56
C LEU A 36 -1.42 -3.15 -10.00
N ALA A 37 -2.14 -2.03 -10.16
CA ALA A 37 -3.57 -2.02 -10.46
C ALA A 37 -3.93 -0.98 -11.53
N GLY A 38 -4.97 -1.28 -12.30
CA GLY A 38 -5.54 -0.41 -13.31
C GLY A 38 -7.06 -0.24 -13.16
N VAL A 39 -7.67 0.46 -14.13
CA VAL A 39 -9.11 0.74 -14.13
C VAL A 39 -9.93 -0.55 -14.03
N GLY A 40 -10.81 -0.61 -13.03
CA GLY A 40 -11.69 -1.76 -12.78
C GLY A 40 -11.11 -2.81 -11.83
N ASP A 41 -9.85 -2.68 -11.42
CA ASP A 41 -9.23 -3.52 -10.39
C ASP A 41 -9.58 -3.00 -8.98
N ASN A 42 -9.33 -3.85 -7.97
CA ASN A 42 -9.39 -3.45 -6.57
C ASN A 42 -8.16 -3.90 -5.78
N PHE A 43 -8.00 -3.33 -4.59
CA PHE A 43 -7.06 -3.80 -3.57
C PHE A 43 -7.70 -3.72 -2.19
N VAL A 44 -7.21 -4.54 -1.26
CA VAL A 44 -7.67 -4.55 0.13
C VAL A 44 -6.65 -3.80 0.97
N SER A 45 -7.09 -2.92 1.87
CA SER A 45 -6.21 -2.20 2.79
C SER A 45 -6.69 -2.34 4.22
N SER A 46 -5.76 -2.38 5.17
CA SER A 46 -6.10 -2.07 6.56
C SER A 46 -6.71 -0.66 6.65
N PHE A 47 -7.73 -0.50 7.51
CA PHE A 47 -8.25 0.81 7.89
C PHE A 47 -7.24 1.59 8.74
N HIS A 48 -6.38 0.88 9.46
CA HIS A 48 -5.35 1.44 10.32
C HIS A 48 -4.08 1.73 9.52
N VAL A 49 -4.15 2.75 8.67
CA VAL A 49 -3.01 3.28 7.90
C VAL A 49 -2.84 4.76 8.20
N HIS A 50 -1.68 5.32 7.85
CA HIS A 50 -1.45 6.76 7.92
C HIS A 50 -2.60 7.55 7.25
N ALA A 51 -3.05 8.63 7.89
CA ALA A 51 -4.22 9.40 7.44
C ALA A 51 -4.10 9.90 5.98
N GLY A 52 -2.89 10.28 5.55
CA GLY A 52 -2.64 10.66 4.16
C GLY A 52 -2.72 9.49 3.18
N THR A 53 -2.40 8.26 3.62
CA THR A 53 -2.54 7.03 2.83
C THR A 53 -4.03 6.67 2.71
N PHE A 54 -4.77 6.76 3.81
CA PHE A 54 -6.23 6.56 3.81
C PHE A 54 -6.91 7.48 2.78
N HIS A 55 -6.58 8.77 2.77
CA HIS A 55 -7.19 9.70 1.83
C HIS A 55 -6.81 9.44 0.36
N GLN A 56 -5.57 9.01 0.11
CA GLN A 56 -5.15 8.58 -1.24
C GLN A 56 -5.96 7.37 -1.71
N PHE A 57 -6.23 6.41 -0.83
CA PHE A 57 -7.01 5.22 -1.17
C PHE A 57 -8.51 5.51 -1.31
N GLU A 58 -9.05 6.38 -0.46
CA GLU A 58 -10.47 6.73 -0.47
C GLU A 58 -10.85 7.62 -1.66
N SER A 59 -9.99 8.55 -2.05
CA SER A 59 -10.30 9.58 -3.05
C SER A 59 -9.51 9.38 -4.34
N LEU A 60 -8.17 9.39 -4.27
CA LEU A 60 -7.32 9.36 -5.46
C LEU A 60 -7.41 8.03 -6.21
N ALA A 61 -7.41 6.89 -5.51
CA ALA A 61 -7.56 5.58 -6.15
C ALA A 61 -8.89 5.47 -6.91
N LYS A 62 -9.99 5.95 -6.32
CA LYS A 62 -11.30 5.99 -6.99
C LYS A 62 -11.29 6.85 -8.25
N GLN A 63 -10.61 8.01 -8.21
CA GLN A 63 -10.43 8.86 -9.40
C GLN A 63 -9.63 8.18 -10.51
N MET A 64 -8.70 7.28 -10.14
CA MET A 64 -7.98 6.41 -11.09
C MET A 64 -8.79 5.20 -11.55
N GLY A 65 -10.04 5.04 -11.09
CA GLY A 65 -10.89 3.90 -11.43
C GLY A 65 -10.53 2.61 -10.68
N ILE A 66 -9.82 2.71 -9.55
CA ILE A 66 -9.37 1.59 -8.72
C ILE A 66 -10.12 1.63 -7.38
N GLU A 67 -10.70 0.50 -6.97
CA GLU A 67 -11.42 0.38 -5.70
C GLU A 67 -10.45 0.00 -4.56
N CYS A 68 -10.52 0.72 -3.43
CA CYS A 68 -9.91 0.28 -2.18
C CYS A 68 -10.98 -0.24 -1.23
N ARG A 69 -10.82 -1.48 -0.75
CA ARG A 69 -11.68 -2.10 0.27
C ARG A 69 -10.99 -2.08 1.62
N PHE A 70 -11.56 -1.37 2.57
CA PHE A 70 -10.96 -1.23 3.91
C PHE A 70 -11.45 -2.32 4.87
N VAL A 71 -10.49 -2.96 5.56
CA VAL A 71 -10.74 -3.91 6.66
C VAL A 71 -10.38 -3.24 7.98
N LYS A 72 -11.34 -3.20 8.92
CA LYS A 72 -11.16 -2.56 10.24
C LYS A 72 -10.61 -3.49 11.30
N SER A 73 -10.85 -4.79 11.17
CA SER A 73 -10.32 -5.76 12.10
C SER A 73 -8.83 -6.03 11.82
N ARG A 74 -8.21 -6.80 12.70
CA ARG A 74 -6.86 -7.33 12.53
C ARG A 74 -6.86 -8.81 12.14
N ASP A 75 -8.05 -9.37 11.88
CA ASP A 75 -8.19 -10.79 11.60
C ASP A 75 -7.86 -11.03 10.12
N PRO A 76 -6.82 -11.84 9.79
CA PRO A 76 -6.51 -12.20 8.42
C PRO A 76 -7.70 -12.80 7.64
N ALA A 77 -8.66 -13.44 8.32
CA ALA A 77 -9.87 -13.97 7.71
C ALA A 77 -10.75 -12.86 7.09
N ASP A 78 -10.80 -11.67 7.70
CA ASP A 78 -11.58 -10.54 7.18
C ASP A 78 -10.90 -9.92 5.94
N PHE A 79 -9.57 -9.97 5.86
CA PHE A 79 -8.84 -9.62 4.64
C PHE A 79 -9.13 -10.63 3.53
N ALA A 80 -9.09 -11.93 3.84
CA ALA A 80 -9.41 -12.99 2.89
C ALA A 80 -10.85 -12.87 2.35
N ALA A 81 -11.82 -12.51 3.21
CA ALA A 81 -13.20 -12.31 2.82
C ALA A 81 -13.42 -11.10 1.88
N ALA A 82 -12.51 -10.12 1.88
CA ALA A 82 -12.58 -8.94 1.02
C ALA A 82 -11.91 -9.12 -0.35
N ILE A 83 -11.18 -10.23 -0.54
CA ILE A 83 -10.46 -10.56 -1.78
C ILE A 83 -11.39 -11.22 -2.79
N ASP A 84 -11.31 -10.79 -4.05
CA ASP A 84 -11.97 -11.40 -5.21
C ASP A 84 -11.00 -11.60 -6.40
N ASP A 85 -11.55 -11.98 -7.55
CA ASP A 85 -10.80 -12.24 -8.79
C ASP A 85 -10.11 -10.99 -9.39
N LYS A 86 -10.52 -9.80 -8.96
CA LYS A 86 -9.97 -8.51 -9.40
C LYS A 86 -9.04 -7.88 -8.37
N THR A 87 -8.89 -8.46 -7.19
CA THR A 87 -7.97 -7.96 -6.17
C THR A 87 -6.51 -8.16 -6.60
N LYS A 88 -5.73 -7.08 -6.65
CA LYS A 88 -4.32 -7.13 -7.10
C LYS A 88 -3.30 -7.23 -5.98
N PHE A 89 -3.59 -6.63 -4.83
CA PHE A 89 -2.70 -6.65 -3.68
C PHE A 89 -3.46 -6.36 -2.38
N VAL A 90 -2.78 -6.61 -1.27
CA VAL A 90 -3.20 -6.22 0.08
C VAL A 90 -2.21 -5.20 0.61
N TRP A 91 -2.70 -4.08 1.16
CA TRP A 91 -1.89 -3.01 1.75
C TRP A 91 -1.99 -3.02 3.28
N LEU A 92 -0.83 -3.00 3.94
CA LEU A 92 -0.70 -3.01 5.40
C LEU A 92 0.39 -2.02 5.84
N GLU A 93 0.25 -1.49 7.05
CA GLU A 93 1.33 -0.84 7.78
C GLU A 93 1.61 -1.67 9.04
N THR A 94 2.83 -2.20 9.19
CA THR A 94 3.20 -3.12 10.29
C THR A 94 2.94 -2.50 11.66
N ILE A 95 3.15 -1.19 11.78
CA ILE A 95 2.80 -0.38 12.94
C ILE A 95 2.07 0.85 12.42
N SER A 96 0.77 0.94 12.68
CA SER A 96 -0.05 2.03 12.14
C SER A 96 0.19 3.36 12.84
N ASN A 97 0.11 4.45 12.08
CA ASN A 97 0.13 5.82 12.62
C ASN A 97 -1.28 6.45 12.49
N PRO A 98 -1.89 7.02 13.55
CA PRO A 98 -1.36 7.26 14.91
C PRO A 98 -1.67 6.19 15.95
N GLY A 99 -2.40 5.14 15.55
CA GLY A 99 -2.98 4.18 16.50
C GLY A 99 -2.00 3.18 17.13
N ASN A 100 -0.77 3.06 16.60
CA ASN A 100 0.21 2.03 16.95
C ASN A 100 -0.37 0.61 16.95
N VAL A 101 -1.31 0.36 16.03
CA VAL A 101 -1.92 -0.96 15.86
C VAL A 101 -0.93 -1.82 15.08
N ILE A 102 -0.58 -2.97 15.66
CA ILE A 102 0.27 -3.99 15.03
C ILE A 102 -0.64 -4.93 14.23
N LEU A 103 -0.22 -5.42 13.07
CA LEU A 103 -0.95 -6.46 12.33
C LEU A 103 -0.21 -7.79 12.46
N ASP A 104 -0.96 -8.90 12.42
CA ASP A 104 -0.43 -10.28 12.45
C ASP A 104 -0.28 -10.81 11.02
#